data_AF-A0A2N9NQH3-F1
#
_entry.id   AF-A0A2N9NQH3-F1
#
_cell.length_a   1.000
_cell.length_b   1.000
_cell.length_c   1.000
_cell.angle_alpha   90.00
_cell.angle_beta   90.00
_cell.angle_gamma   90.00
#
_symmetry.space_group_name_H-M   'P 1'
#
loop_
_entity.id
_entity.type
_entity.pdbx_description
1 polymer ?
#
loop_
_entity_poly.entity_id
_entity_poly.type
_entity_poly.pdbx_seq_one_letter_code
_entity_poly.pdbx_strand_id
1 'polypeptide(L)'
;MSEKLDGVRAYWDGKQFLSRQGNLYHAPAWFIERLPEVPLDGELWIGRKKFQRTVSIVRRQDKTDLWHEVRYLVFDAPDAANGFEERMAFLKDLLASRAAKFVSPHEHTRCEGLDHLRAELSRIESLGGEGLMRQPGSQYVAGRSSTLLKVKSFHDAEALVVGHQAGAGRHHGRLGALLVRFADGTDFAIGTGFSDRERNNPPPIGATVTFRYQELSEAGVPRFPSYVGLRSDAPVPTPSAPAAKP
;
A
#
# COMPACT_ATOMS: atom_id res chain seq x y z
N MET A 1 -8.78 13.58 -7.26
CA MET A 1 -8.67 12.22 -6.72
C MET A 1 -8.36 11.25 -7.84
N SER A 2 -7.63 10.20 -7.53
CA SER A 2 -7.31 9.09 -8.43
C SER A 2 -7.15 7.80 -7.63
N GLU A 3 -7.30 6.64 -8.28
CA GLU A 3 -7.03 5.35 -7.64
C GLU A 3 -5.59 5.27 -7.15
N LYS A 4 -5.39 4.76 -5.94
CA LYS A 4 -4.09 4.31 -5.49
C LYS A 4 -3.77 2.98 -6.15
N LEU A 5 -2.81 2.99 -7.06
CA LEU A 5 -2.30 1.81 -7.72
C LEU A 5 -1.38 1.01 -6.78
N ASP A 6 -1.58 -0.32 -6.73
CA ASP A 6 -0.69 -1.27 -6.04
C ASP A 6 0.32 -1.85 -7.04
N GLY A 7 1.23 -1.00 -7.51
CA GLY A 7 2.27 -1.32 -8.49
C GLY A 7 3.67 -1.12 -7.94
N VAL A 8 4.60 -0.76 -8.84
CA VAL A 8 5.96 -0.38 -8.47
C VAL A 8 6.24 1.02 -8.98
N ARG A 9 6.41 1.99 -8.07
CA ARG A 9 6.82 3.36 -8.42
C ARG A 9 8.07 3.35 -9.29
N ALA A 10 8.00 4.08 -10.40
CA ALA A 10 9.11 4.33 -11.29
C ALA A 10 9.16 5.82 -11.64
N TYR A 11 10.36 6.39 -11.53
CA TYR A 11 10.66 7.72 -12.01
C TYR A 11 11.36 7.58 -13.36
N TRP A 12 10.78 8.15 -14.40
CA TRP A 12 11.42 8.27 -15.70
C TRP A 12 12.23 9.56 -15.72
N ASP A 13 13.54 9.47 -15.94
CA ASP A 13 14.45 10.63 -15.93
C ASP A 13 14.61 11.31 -17.30
N GLY A 14 13.77 10.92 -18.29
CA GLY A 14 13.92 11.30 -19.68
C GLY A 14 14.61 10.24 -20.54
N LYS A 15 15.25 9.23 -19.93
CA LYS A 15 16.02 8.19 -20.64
C LYS A 15 15.81 6.78 -20.10
N GLN A 16 15.59 6.64 -18.80
CA GLN A 16 15.51 5.36 -18.12
C GLN A 16 14.61 5.44 -16.88
N PHE A 17 14.20 4.27 -16.39
CA PHE A 17 13.36 4.16 -15.20
C PHE A 17 14.18 3.89 -13.94
N LEU A 18 13.95 4.70 -12.92
CA LEU A 18 14.58 4.61 -11.61
C LEU A 18 13.54 4.25 -10.55
N SER A 19 13.89 3.32 -9.67
CA SER A 19 13.11 3.00 -8.47
C SER A 19 13.16 4.13 -7.46
N ARG A 20 12.35 4.01 -6.40
CA ARG A 20 12.37 4.94 -5.26
C ARG A 20 13.76 5.08 -4.61
N GLN A 21 14.60 4.05 -4.66
CA GLN A 21 15.96 4.06 -4.12
C GLN A 21 17.02 4.41 -5.17
N GLY A 22 16.62 4.80 -6.39
CA GLY A 22 17.54 5.13 -7.48
C GLY A 22 18.06 3.93 -8.28
N ASN A 23 17.64 2.71 -7.97
CA ASN A 23 18.02 1.53 -8.76
C ASN A 23 17.37 1.56 -10.15
N LEU A 24 18.12 1.17 -11.18
CA LEU A 24 17.66 1.07 -12.55
C LEU A 24 16.67 -0.10 -12.75
N TYR A 25 15.58 0.16 -13.46
CA TYR A 25 14.77 -0.90 -14.07
C TYR A 25 15.21 -1.13 -15.51
N HIS A 26 15.49 -2.38 -15.87
CA HIS A 26 15.94 -2.76 -17.21
C HIS A 26 14.75 -2.94 -18.16
N ALA A 27 14.05 -1.85 -18.45
CA ALA A 27 12.97 -1.85 -19.43
C ALA A 27 13.51 -2.13 -20.85
N PRO A 28 12.80 -2.95 -21.66
CA PRO A 28 13.16 -3.15 -23.06
C PRO A 28 13.07 -1.85 -23.88
N ALA A 29 13.86 -1.75 -24.96
CA ALA A 29 13.87 -0.56 -25.81
C ALA A 29 12.49 -0.23 -26.39
N TRP A 30 11.74 -1.26 -26.82
CA TRP A 30 10.39 -1.12 -27.36
C TRP A 30 9.38 -0.59 -26.32
N PHE A 31 9.65 -0.74 -25.02
CA PHE A 31 8.77 -0.23 -23.96
C PHE A 31 8.94 1.28 -23.79
N ILE A 32 10.15 1.79 -24.01
CA ILE A 32 10.53 3.18 -23.76
C ILE A 32 10.63 4.06 -25.01
N GLU A 33 10.61 3.47 -26.21
CA GLU A 33 10.86 4.15 -27.50
C GLU A 33 10.07 5.45 -27.70
N ARG A 34 8.84 5.52 -27.19
CA ARG A 34 7.93 6.67 -27.40
C ARG A 34 7.79 7.57 -26.17
N LEU A 35 8.56 7.33 -25.10
CA LEU A 35 8.56 8.21 -23.94
C LEU A 35 9.20 9.58 -24.28
N PRO A 36 8.72 10.66 -23.67
CA PRO A 36 9.33 11.98 -23.83
C PRO A 36 10.65 12.08 -23.08
N GLU A 37 11.57 12.91 -23.57
CA GLU A 37 12.81 13.25 -22.86
C GLU A 37 12.57 14.29 -21.76
N VAL A 38 11.51 14.11 -20.97
CA VAL A 38 11.21 14.94 -19.80
C VAL A 38 10.95 14.04 -18.59
N PRO A 39 11.28 14.48 -17.37
CA PRO A 39 11.00 13.68 -16.20
C PRO A 39 9.53 13.43 -15.93
N LEU A 40 9.18 12.19 -15.62
CA LEU A 40 7.83 11.75 -15.29
C LEU A 40 7.86 10.91 -14.01
N ASP A 41 6.84 11.03 -13.16
CA ASP A 41 6.64 10.16 -11.99
C ASP A 41 5.35 9.35 -12.17
N GLY A 42 5.45 8.04 -11.93
CA GLY A 42 4.38 7.11 -12.21
C GLY A 42 4.54 5.77 -11.54
N GLU A 43 3.63 4.87 -11.88
CA GLU A 43 3.60 3.49 -11.37
C GLU A 43 3.73 2.51 -12.53
N LEU A 44 4.69 1.58 -12.45
CA LEU A 44 4.68 0.37 -13.27
C LEU A 44 3.60 -0.57 -12.72
N TRP A 45 2.62 -0.93 -13.55
CA TRP A 45 1.41 -1.57 -13.10
C TRP A 45 0.84 -2.52 -14.17
N ILE A 46 0.33 -3.68 -13.74
CA ILE A 46 -0.29 -4.68 -14.61
C ILE A 46 -1.81 -4.70 -14.44
N GLY A 47 -2.26 -4.63 -13.18
CA GLY A 47 -3.64 -4.87 -12.81
C GLY A 47 -3.81 -4.86 -11.30
N ARG A 48 -5.07 -4.75 -10.86
CA ARG A 48 -5.43 -4.91 -9.45
C ARG A 48 -5.05 -6.30 -8.96
N LYS A 49 -4.59 -6.40 -7.71
CA LYS A 49 -4.10 -7.64 -7.09
C LYS A 49 -2.94 -8.32 -7.84
N LYS A 50 -2.21 -7.60 -8.70
CA LYS A 50 -1.06 -8.14 -9.46
C LYS A 50 0.30 -7.61 -8.97
N PHE A 51 0.37 -6.99 -7.80
CA PHE A 51 1.61 -6.43 -7.25
C PHE A 51 2.81 -7.40 -7.32
N GLN A 52 2.65 -8.64 -6.83
CA GLN A 52 3.72 -9.64 -6.85
C GLN A 52 4.16 -9.99 -8.28
N ARG A 53 3.21 -10.07 -9.22
CA ARG A 53 3.50 -10.31 -10.64
C ARG A 53 4.27 -9.12 -11.22
N THR A 54 3.83 -7.89 -10.97
CA THR A 54 4.52 -6.66 -11.38
C THR A 54 5.97 -6.66 -10.89
N VAL A 55 6.18 -6.88 -9.60
CA VAL A 55 7.52 -6.97 -8.99
C VAL A 55 8.38 -8.04 -9.64
N SER A 56 7.81 -9.22 -9.90
CA SER A 56 8.53 -10.36 -10.51
C SER A 56 9.04 -10.07 -11.93
N ILE A 57 8.40 -9.16 -12.66
CA ILE A 57 8.79 -8.76 -14.02
C ILE A 57 9.80 -7.61 -13.95
N VAL A 58 9.45 -6.50 -13.28
CA VAL A 58 10.23 -5.25 -13.37
C VAL A 58 11.60 -5.33 -12.69
N ARG A 59 11.79 -6.26 -11.74
CA ARG A 59 13.10 -6.46 -11.07
C ARG A 59 14.08 -7.33 -11.86
N ARG A 60 13.64 -7.93 -12.98
CA ARG A 60 14.54 -8.73 -13.83
C ARG A 60 15.49 -7.82 -14.60
N GLN A 61 16.68 -8.33 -14.88
CA GLN A 61 17.74 -7.62 -15.61
C GLN A 61 17.83 -8.04 -17.09
N ASP A 62 17.01 -9.00 -17.51
CA ASP A 62 17.09 -9.65 -18.82
C ASP A 62 16.24 -9.01 -19.92
N LYS A 63 15.57 -7.87 -19.62
CA LYS A 63 14.67 -7.16 -20.57
C LYS A 63 13.63 -8.11 -21.21
N THR A 64 13.09 -9.03 -20.41
CA THR A 64 12.13 -10.04 -20.85
C THR A 64 10.90 -9.46 -21.57
N ASP A 65 10.32 -10.21 -22.50
CA ASP A 65 9.07 -9.84 -23.19
C ASP A 65 7.85 -9.80 -22.25
N LEU A 66 7.95 -10.31 -21.02
CA LEU A 66 6.89 -10.17 -20.01
C LEU A 66 6.52 -8.71 -19.72
N TRP A 67 7.38 -7.75 -20.05
CA TRP A 67 7.05 -6.32 -19.97
C TRP A 67 5.81 -5.92 -20.78
N HIS A 68 5.33 -6.75 -21.73
CA HIS A 68 4.08 -6.49 -22.46
C HIS A 68 2.85 -6.50 -21.55
N GLU A 69 2.93 -7.15 -20.39
CA GLU A 69 1.91 -7.11 -19.34
C GLU A 69 1.89 -5.77 -18.59
N VAL A 70 3.02 -5.05 -18.58
CA VAL A 70 3.22 -3.86 -17.75
C VAL A 70 2.72 -2.61 -18.50
N ARG A 71 2.19 -1.66 -17.74
CA ARG A 71 1.91 -0.28 -18.17
C ARG A 71 2.60 0.68 -17.22
N TYR A 72 3.01 1.83 -17.73
CA TYR A 72 3.50 2.94 -16.94
C TYR A 72 2.40 3.99 -16.84
N LEU A 73 1.76 4.06 -15.67
CA LEU A 73 0.67 4.99 -15.38
C LEU A 73 1.26 6.24 -14.72
N VAL A 74 1.30 7.33 -15.48
CA VAL A 74 1.99 8.57 -15.09
C VAL A 74 1.05 9.46 -14.29
N PHE A 75 1.41 9.78 -13.05
CA PHE A 75 0.58 10.62 -12.18
C PHE A 75 1.20 11.99 -11.87
N ASP A 76 2.42 12.29 -12.33
CA ASP A 76 3.01 13.62 -12.18
C ASP A 76 4.11 13.91 -13.23
N ALA A 77 4.38 15.20 -13.44
CA ALA A 77 5.46 15.73 -14.30
C ALA A 77 6.32 16.70 -13.46
N PRO A 78 7.35 16.21 -12.75
CA PRO A 78 8.07 16.97 -11.72
C PRO A 78 8.67 18.30 -12.18
N ASP A 79 9.12 18.38 -13.43
CA ASP A 79 9.79 19.57 -13.97
C ASP A 79 8.82 20.63 -14.51
N ALA A 80 7.52 20.32 -14.58
CA ALA A 80 6.51 21.30 -14.98
C ALA A 80 6.24 22.25 -13.81
N ALA A 81 6.50 23.55 -14.00
CA ALA A 81 6.41 24.59 -12.98
C ALA A 81 4.98 24.93 -12.51
N ASN A 82 3.97 24.17 -12.94
CA ASN A 82 2.57 24.51 -12.75
C ASN A 82 1.93 23.77 -11.54
N GLY A 83 0.70 24.17 -11.19
CA GLY A 83 -0.16 23.45 -10.26
C GLY A 83 -0.50 22.04 -10.75
N PHE A 84 -1.00 21.19 -9.86
CA PHE A 84 -1.20 19.76 -10.17
C PHE A 84 -2.11 19.55 -11.40
N GLU A 85 -3.21 20.28 -11.47
CA GLU A 85 -4.19 20.21 -12.56
C GLU A 85 -3.56 20.57 -13.90
N GLU A 86 -2.74 21.62 -13.94
CA GLU A 86 -2.00 22.01 -15.14
C GLU A 86 -0.91 20.99 -15.51
N ARG A 87 -0.23 20.38 -14.52
CA ARG A 87 0.73 19.29 -14.78
C ARG A 87 0.04 18.06 -15.37
N MET A 88 -1.16 17.73 -14.91
CA MET A 88 -1.97 16.65 -15.50
C MET A 88 -2.47 16.98 -16.90
N ALA A 89 -2.85 18.24 -17.17
CA ALA A 89 -3.21 18.68 -18.52
C ALA A 89 -2.01 18.55 -19.47
N PHE A 90 -0.84 19.05 -19.05
CA PHE A 90 0.43 18.90 -19.76
C PHE A 90 0.74 17.43 -20.07
N LEU A 91 0.58 16.52 -19.10
CA LEU A 91 0.79 15.08 -19.30
C LEU A 91 -0.14 14.48 -20.36
N LYS A 92 -1.42 14.87 -20.35
CA LYS A 92 -2.40 14.39 -21.32
C LYS A 92 -2.00 14.81 -22.74
N ASP A 93 -1.65 16.08 -22.94
CA ASP A 93 -1.25 16.61 -24.24
C ASP A 93 0.07 16.00 -24.73
N LEU A 94 1.06 15.90 -23.82
CA LEU A 94 2.38 15.35 -24.11
C LEU A 94 2.29 13.89 -24.57
N LEU A 95 1.46 13.07 -23.90
CA LEU A 95 1.34 11.64 -24.20
C LEU A 95 0.39 11.35 -25.37
N ALA A 96 -0.64 12.18 -25.59
CA ALA A 96 -1.56 12.03 -26.72
C ALA A 96 -0.83 12.10 -28.08
N SER A 97 0.16 12.98 -28.21
CA SER A 97 0.92 13.16 -29.45
C SER A 97 1.91 12.03 -29.79
N ARG A 98 2.19 11.11 -28.85
CA ARG A 98 3.30 10.15 -28.96
C ARG A 98 2.89 8.72 -29.30
N ALA A 99 1.59 8.41 -29.24
CA ALA A 99 1.05 7.06 -29.48
C ALA A 99 1.79 5.94 -28.70
N ALA A 100 2.23 6.24 -27.47
CA ALA A 100 2.97 5.30 -26.65
C ALA A 100 2.05 4.17 -26.14
N LYS A 101 2.29 2.92 -26.57
CA LYS A 101 1.41 1.78 -26.27
C LYS A 101 1.38 1.38 -24.79
N PHE A 102 2.48 1.61 -24.08
CA PHE A 102 2.68 1.12 -22.71
C PHE A 102 2.62 2.23 -21.66
N VAL A 103 2.31 3.46 -22.06
CA VAL A 103 2.35 4.64 -21.18
C VAL A 103 1.06 5.39 -21.33
N SER A 104 0.45 5.77 -20.21
CA SER A 104 -0.75 6.61 -20.22
C SER A 104 -0.77 7.50 -18.97
N PRO A 105 -1.40 8.68 -19.06
CA PRO A 105 -1.67 9.47 -17.86
C PRO A 105 -2.59 8.67 -16.94
N HIS A 106 -2.30 8.67 -15.64
CA HIS A 106 -3.17 8.11 -14.63
C HIS A 106 -4.41 8.97 -14.50
N GLU A 107 -5.59 8.35 -14.51
CA GLU A 107 -6.84 9.09 -14.50
C GLU A 107 -7.06 9.82 -13.17
N HIS A 108 -7.42 11.10 -13.27
CA HIS A 108 -7.75 11.94 -12.14
C HIS A 108 -9.08 12.63 -12.39
N THR A 109 -9.94 12.61 -11.36
CA THR A 109 -11.23 13.28 -11.35
C THR A 109 -11.25 14.30 -10.22
N ARG A 110 -11.91 15.44 -10.42
CA ARG A 110 -12.09 16.42 -9.34
C ARG A 110 -12.98 15.81 -8.26
N CYS A 111 -12.53 15.88 -7.00
CA CYS A 111 -13.36 15.48 -5.87
C CYS A 111 -14.32 16.61 -5.53
N GLU A 112 -15.62 16.32 -5.44
CA GLU A 112 -16.68 17.32 -5.23
C GLU A 112 -17.08 17.46 -3.75
N GLY A 113 -16.57 16.58 -2.89
CA GLY A 113 -16.89 16.58 -1.47
C GLY A 113 -16.66 15.21 -0.84
N LEU A 114 -16.93 15.12 0.46
CA LEU A 114 -16.68 13.90 1.24
C LEU A 114 -17.54 12.72 0.77
N ASP A 115 -18.77 12.96 0.35
CA ASP A 115 -19.65 11.88 -0.12
C ASP A 115 -19.22 11.32 -1.47
N HIS A 116 -18.79 12.19 -2.40
CA HIS A 116 -18.17 11.77 -3.66
C HIS A 116 -16.89 10.96 -3.39
N LEU A 117 -16.04 11.41 -2.47
CA LEU A 117 -14.83 10.69 -2.07
C LEU A 117 -15.14 9.30 -1.52
N ARG A 118 -16.15 9.18 -0.64
CA ARG A 118 -16.57 7.90 -0.04
C ARG A 118 -17.16 6.96 -1.08
N ALA A 119 -18.03 7.47 -1.95
CA ALA A 119 -18.64 6.67 -3.01
C ALA A 119 -17.58 6.12 -3.97
N GLU A 120 -16.62 6.96 -4.36
CA GLU A 120 -15.52 6.55 -5.24
C GLU A 120 -14.58 5.56 -4.53
N LEU A 121 -14.28 5.76 -3.24
CA LEU A 121 -13.48 4.82 -2.46
C LEU A 121 -14.14 3.43 -2.43
N SER A 122 -15.43 3.36 -2.08
CA SER A 122 -16.18 2.10 -2.08
C SER A 122 -16.20 1.44 -3.47
N ARG A 123 -16.36 2.23 -4.54
CA ARG A 123 -16.32 1.73 -5.92
C ARG A 123 -14.96 1.11 -6.23
N ILE A 124 -13.86 1.83 -5.98
CA ILE A 124 -12.50 1.34 -6.22
C ILE A 124 -12.21 0.07 -5.40
N GLU A 125 -12.60 0.04 -4.12
CA GLU A 125 -12.42 -1.12 -3.25
C GLU A 125 -13.22 -2.34 -3.74
N SER A 126 -14.46 -2.15 -4.19
CA SER A 126 -15.28 -3.23 -4.78
C SER A 126 -14.64 -3.85 -6.03
N LEU A 127 -13.83 -3.07 -6.74
CA LEU A 127 -13.10 -3.55 -7.90
C LEU A 127 -11.70 -4.11 -7.55
N GLY A 128 -11.33 -4.10 -6.27
CA GLY A 128 -10.06 -4.59 -5.73
C GLY A 128 -8.90 -3.58 -5.79
N GLY A 129 -9.18 -2.29 -5.88
CA GLY A 129 -8.18 -1.21 -5.83
C GLY A 129 -7.83 -0.83 -4.38
N GLU A 130 -6.72 -0.11 -4.20
CA GLU A 130 -6.09 0.06 -2.87
C GLU A 130 -6.53 1.33 -2.11
N GLY A 131 -7.28 2.22 -2.75
CA GLY A 131 -7.74 3.48 -2.15
C GLY A 131 -7.69 4.66 -3.11
N LEU A 132 -7.66 5.89 -2.57
CA LEU A 132 -7.62 7.13 -3.34
C LEU A 132 -6.46 8.04 -2.96
N MET A 133 -6.01 8.89 -3.88
CA MET A 133 -4.94 9.86 -3.64
C MET A 133 -5.17 11.28 -4.22
N ARG A 134 -4.39 12.18 -3.60
CA ARG A 134 -3.94 13.54 -3.99
C ARG A 134 -4.84 14.73 -3.66
N GLN A 135 -4.19 15.78 -3.14
CA GLN A 135 -4.77 17.09 -2.83
C GLN A 135 -4.79 18.01 -4.08
N PRO A 136 -5.90 18.70 -4.37
CA PRO A 136 -5.99 19.70 -5.45
C PRO A 136 -4.98 20.85 -5.33
N GLY A 137 -4.57 21.44 -6.46
CA GLY A 137 -3.74 22.65 -6.52
C GLY A 137 -2.32 22.50 -5.94
N SER A 138 -1.87 21.29 -5.63
CA SER A 138 -0.61 21.09 -4.92
C SER A 138 0.61 21.18 -5.83
N GLN A 139 1.63 21.90 -5.36
CA GLN A 139 2.95 21.91 -5.99
C GLN A 139 3.61 20.53 -5.87
N TYR A 140 4.52 20.23 -6.80
CA TYR A 140 5.34 19.04 -6.70
C TYR A 140 6.34 19.19 -5.55
N VAL A 141 6.47 18.13 -4.75
CA VAL A 141 7.43 18.06 -3.64
C VAL A 141 8.15 16.72 -3.74
N ALA A 142 9.47 16.76 -3.91
CA ALA A 142 10.27 15.55 -3.88
C ALA A 142 10.27 14.94 -2.47
N GLY A 143 9.88 13.66 -2.35
CA GLY A 143 9.90 12.92 -1.08
C GLY A 143 8.53 12.78 -0.42
N ARG A 144 8.50 12.67 0.92
CA ARG A 144 7.23 12.61 1.67
C ARG A 144 6.63 14.02 1.72
N SER A 145 5.39 14.15 1.30
CA SER A 145 4.64 15.41 1.33
C SER A 145 3.28 15.22 2.00
N SER A 146 2.83 16.23 2.71
CA SER A 146 1.45 16.33 3.23
C SER A 146 0.42 16.54 2.12
N THR A 147 0.84 16.97 0.93
CA THR A 147 -0.04 17.19 -0.24
C THR A 147 -0.42 15.90 -0.98
N LEU A 148 0.23 14.78 -0.65
CA LEU A 148 -0.11 13.44 -1.15
C LEU A 148 -0.82 12.64 -0.06
N LEU A 149 -2.08 13.00 0.19
CA LEU A 149 -2.95 12.26 1.10
C LEU A 149 -3.35 10.91 0.48
N LYS A 150 -3.36 9.87 1.31
CA LYS A 150 -3.81 8.53 0.97
C LYS A 150 -5.07 8.24 1.75
N VAL A 151 -6.16 7.95 1.05
CA VAL A 151 -7.44 7.55 1.64
C VAL A 151 -7.58 6.05 1.47
N LYS A 152 -7.75 5.33 2.58
CA LYS A 152 -7.92 3.88 2.63
C LYS A 152 -9.03 3.56 3.62
N SER A 153 -9.88 2.58 3.33
CA SER A 153 -10.75 2.00 4.34
C SER A 153 -9.94 1.17 5.33
N PHE A 154 -10.44 1.13 6.56
CA PHE A 154 -9.92 0.30 7.63
C PHE A 154 -11.07 -0.46 8.25
N HIS A 155 -10.82 -1.72 8.59
CA HIS A 155 -11.76 -2.57 9.28
C HIS A 155 -11.20 -2.87 10.67
N ASP A 156 -12.05 -2.77 11.68
CA ASP A 156 -11.74 -3.19 13.03
C ASP A 156 -12.35 -4.58 13.26
N ALA A 157 -11.59 -5.47 13.86
CA ALA A 157 -12.05 -6.79 14.27
C ALA A 157 -11.33 -7.25 15.52
N GLU A 158 -11.69 -8.43 16.02
CA GLU A 158 -11.20 -8.97 17.28
C GLU A 158 -10.46 -10.28 17.07
N ALA A 159 -9.41 -10.50 17.85
CA ALA A 159 -8.66 -11.75 17.83
C ALA A 159 -8.20 -12.14 19.25
N LEU A 160 -8.10 -13.45 19.49
CA LEU A 160 -7.62 -14.01 20.74
C LEU A 160 -6.09 -14.04 20.73
N VAL A 161 -5.44 -13.53 21.78
CA VAL A 161 -3.99 -13.66 21.95
C VAL A 161 -3.64 -15.10 22.30
N VAL A 162 -2.90 -15.77 21.41
CA VAL A 162 -2.45 -17.17 21.60
C VAL A 162 -0.96 -17.27 21.92
N GLY A 163 -0.21 -16.17 21.75
CA GLY A 163 1.21 -16.14 22.09
C GLY A 163 1.85 -14.77 21.91
N HIS A 164 3.11 -14.67 22.32
CA HIS A 164 3.95 -13.50 22.13
C HIS A 164 5.18 -13.88 21.32
N GLN A 165 5.55 -13.01 20.39
CA GLN A 165 6.81 -13.12 19.65
C GLN A 165 7.78 -12.05 20.15
N ALA A 166 9.00 -12.47 20.49
CA ALA A 166 10.06 -11.57 20.93
C ALA A 166 10.45 -10.58 19.83
N GLY A 167 10.72 -9.34 20.23
CA GLY A 167 11.15 -8.29 19.32
C GLY A 167 12.63 -8.39 18.94
N ALA A 168 12.96 -7.87 17.76
CA ALA A 168 14.33 -7.72 17.28
C ALA A 168 14.70 -6.23 17.17
N GLY A 169 16.00 -5.93 17.04
CA GLY A 169 16.51 -4.57 16.89
C GLY A 169 16.07 -3.66 18.04
N ARG A 170 15.39 -2.55 17.72
CA ARG A 170 14.88 -1.59 18.72
C ARG A 170 13.88 -2.19 19.72
N HIS A 171 13.33 -3.37 19.44
CA HIS A 171 12.38 -4.08 20.30
C HIS A 171 13.00 -5.32 20.97
N HIS A 172 14.32 -5.48 20.96
CA HIS A 172 14.99 -6.56 21.68
C HIS A 172 14.63 -6.56 23.18
N GLY A 173 14.37 -7.74 23.74
CA GLY A 173 13.99 -7.92 25.15
C GLY A 173 12.55 -7.53 25.50
N ARG A 174 11.73 -7.14 24.53
CA ARG A 174 10.31 -6.77 24.71
C ARG A 174 9.44 -7.32 23.58
N LEU A 175 8.13 -7.08 23.63
CA LEU A 175 7.20 -7.58 22.61
C LEU A 175 7.59 -7.09 21.21
N GLY A 176 7.78 -8.05 20.30
CA GLY A 176 7.85 -7.80 18.86
C GLY A 176 6.46 -7.77 18.25
N ALA A 177 5.71 -8.86 18.44
CA ALA A 177 4.34 -9.02 17.94
C ALA A 177 3.49 -9.89 18.87
N LEU A 178 2.18 -9.67 18.86
CA LEU A 178 1.21 -10.64 19.37
C LEU A 178 0.97 -11.71 18.30
N LEU A 179 0.99 -12.98 18.70
CA LEU A 179 0.44 -14.08 17.91
C LEU A 179 -1.02 -14.21 18.31
N VAL A 180 -1.92 -14.09 17.34
CA VAL A 180 -3.36 -14.05 17.58
C VAL A 180 -4.11 -15.03 16.69
N ARG A 181 -5.27 -15.46 17.17
CA ARG A 181 -6.21 -16.32 16.45
C ARG A 181 -7.49 -15.57 16.17
N PHE A 182 -7.89 -15.54 14.91
CA PHE A 182 -9.13 -14.94 14.47
C PHE A 182 -10.34 -15.84 14.77
N ALA A 183 -11.56 -15.29 14.66
CA ALA A 183 -12.78 -16.02 15.00
C ALA A 183 -13.01 -17.28 14.12
N ASP A 184 -12.48 -17.28 12.90
CA ASP A 184 -12.52 -18.43 11.98
C ASP A 184 -11.40 -19.45 12.19
N GLY A 185 -10.55 -19.24 13.21
CA GLY A 185 -9.40 -20.10 13.52
C GLY A 185 -8.08 -19.70 12.84
N THR A 186 -8.09 -18.67 12.00
CA THR A 186 -6.89 -18.19 11.30
C THR A 186 -5.87 -17.60 12.27
N ASP A 187 -4.64 -18.13 12.27
CA ASP A 187 -3.53 -17.61 13.08
C ASP A 187 -2.71 -16.58 12.29
N PHE A 188 -2.42 -15.44 12.91
CA PHE A 188 -1.58 -14.38 12.32
C PHE A 188 -0.88 -13.55 13.40
N ALA A 189 0.03 -12.67 12.97
CA ALA A 189 0.82 -11.83 13.87
C ALA A 189 0.45 -10.34 13.74
N ILE A 190 0.33 -9.66 14.88
CA ILE A 190 0.16 -8.20 14.96
C ILE A 190 1.45 -7.61 15.53
N GLY A 191 2.24 -6.93 14.69
CA GLY A 191 3.55 -6.38 15.05
C GLY A 191 3.61 -4.86 15.26
N THR A 192 2.52 -4.14 14.96
CA THR A 192 2.45 -2.67 15.00
C THR A 192 1.23 -2.19 15.79
N GLY A 193 1.16 -0.91 16.11
CA GLY A 193 0.05 -0.31 16.90
C GLY A 193 0.30 -0.25 18.41
N PHE A 194 1.31 -0.94 18.93
CA PHE A 194 1.67 -0.89 20.35
C PHE A 194 2.45 0.37 20.73
N SER A 195 2.07 0.97 21.85
CA SER A 195 2.92 1.90 22.61
C SER A 195 4.12 1.18 23.23
N ASP A 196 5.15 1.94 23.63
CA ASP A 196 6.30 1.35 24.35
C ASP A 196 5.88 0.68 25.67
N ARG A 197 4.87 1.22 26.36
CA ARG A 197 4.29 0.62 27.56
C ARG A 197 3.69 -0.76 27.27
N GLU A 198 2.92 -0.89 26.21
CA GLU A 198 2.32 -2.17 25.81
C GLU A 198 3.36 -3.15 25.29
N ARG A 199 4.49 -2.68 24.75
CA ARG A 199 5.58 -3.59 24.39
C ARG A 199 6.29 -4.17 25.62
N ASN A 200 6.40 -3.38 26.68
CA ASN A 200 7.00 -3.82 27.94
C ASN A 200 6.03 -4.65 28.79
N ASN A 201 4.73 -4.39 28.65
CA ASN A 201 3.66 -5.13 29.34
C ASN A 201 2.57 -5.54 28.33
N PRO A 202 2.79 -6.63 27.56
CA PRO A 202 1.91 -7.02 26.46
C PRO A 202 0.55 -7.55 26.94
N PRO A 203 -0.51 -7.40 26.13
CA PRO A 203 -1.78 -8.11 26.33
C PRO A 203 -1.54 -9.61 26.62
N PRO A 204 -2.07 -10.17 27.72
CA PRO A 204 -1.76 -11.53 28.12
C PRO A 204 -2.35 -12.57 27.15
N ILE A 205 -1.74 -13.75 27.12
CA ILE A 205 -2.31 -14.91 26.39
C ILE A 205 -3.71 -15.20 26.97
N GLY A 206 -4.67 -15.44 26.09
CA GLY A 206 -6.09 -15.62 26.42
C GLY A 206 -6.90 -14.32 26.38
N ALA A 207 -6.27 -13.14 26.32
CA ALA A 207 -7.00 -11.89 26.14
C ALA A 207 -7.57 -11.77 24.73
N THR A 208 -8.71 -11.09 24.59
CA THR A 208 -9.21 -10.64 23.29
C THR A 208 -8.73 -9.21 23.05
N VAL A 209 -8.17 -8.96 21.86
CA VAL A 209 -7.72 -7.64 21.44
C VAL A 209 -8.51 -7.18 20.22
N THR A 210 -8.76 -5.88 20.14
CA THR A 210 -9.21 -5.23 18.91
C THR A 210 -8.00 -4.88 18.07
N PHE A 211 -8.07 -5.20 16.79
CA PHE A 211 -7.07 -4.85 15.80
C PHE A 211 -7.73 -4.24 14.57
N ARG A 212 -6.97 -3.40 13.89
CA ARG A 212 -7.36 -2.73 12.65
C ARG A 212 -6.59 -3.33 11.49
N TYR A 213 -7.23 -3.56 10.36
CA TYR A 213 -6.61 -4.05 9.13
C TYR A 213 -7.21 -3.36 7.90
N GLN A 214 -6.56 -3.48 6.74
CA GLN A 214 -7.00 -2.81 5.51
C GLN A 214 -7.83 -3.73 4.60
N GLU A 215 -7.40 -5.00 4.47
CA GLU A 215 -8.02 -5.99 3.59
C GLU A 215 -7.64 -7.40 4.05
N LEU A 216 -8.28 -8.44 3.50
CA LEU A 216 -7.89 -9.84 3.70
C LEU A 216 -7.03 -10.33 2.53
N SER A 217 -6.10 -11.25 2.80
CA SER A 217 -5.39 -11.99 1.75
C SER A 217 -6.34 -12.97 1.03
N GLU A 218 -5.90 -13.59 -0.08
CA GLU A 218 -6.67 -14.66 -0.73
C GLU A 218 -6.96 -15.84 0.22
N ALA A 219 -6.09 -16.05 1.22
CA ALA A 219 -6.26 -17.06 2.26
C ALA A 219 -7.09 -16.57 3.47
N GLY A 220 -7.73 -15.40 3.39
CA GLY A 220 -8.55 -14.85 4.48
C GLY A 220 -7.76 -14.17 5.61
N VAL A 221 -6.44 -14.04 5.50
CA VAL A 221 -5.60 -13.49 6.57
C VAL A 221 -5.61 -11.95 6.52
N PRO A 222 -5.89 -11.24 7.63
CA PRO A 222 -5.80 -9.78 7.67
C PRO A 222 -4.44 -9.23 7.22
N ARG A 223 -4.45 -8.30 6.26
CA ARG A 223 -3.26 -7.59 5.76
C ARG A 223 -3.07 -6.27 6.49
N PHE A 224 -1.80 -6.00 6.82
CA PHE A 224 -1.34 -4.84 7.58
C PHE A 224 -2.05 -4.65 8.93
N PRO A 225 -2.19 -5.71 9.76
CA PRO A 225 -2.89 -5.59 11.02
C PRO A 225 -2.09 -4.72 12.02
N SER A 226 -2.79 -3.84 12.71
CA SER A 226 -2.26 -3.01 13.78
C SER A 226 -3.14 -3.11 15.02
N TYR A 227 -2.50 -3.28 16.18
CA TYR A 227 -3.18 -3.32 17.47
C TYR A 227 -3.88 -2.00 17.76
N VAL A 228 -5.12 -2.07 18.24
CA VAL A 228 -5.93 -0.90 18.65
C VAL A 228 -6.03 -0.85 20.18
N GLY A 229 -6.35 -1.98 20.81
CA GLY A 229 -6.55 -2.02 22.25
C GLY A 229 -6.96 -3.40 22.76
N LEU A 230 -6.88 -3.58 24.08
CA LEU A 230 -7.52 -4.68 24.78
C LEU A 230 -9.02 -4.49 24.74
N ARG A 231 -9.77 -5.57 24.49
CA ARG A 231 -11.22 -5.55 24.63
C ARG A 231 -11.56 -5.53 26.12
N SER A 232 -12.20 -4.46 26.59
CA SER A 232 -12.56 -4.29 28.01
C SER A 232 -13.68 -5.22 28.50
N ASP A 233 -14.43 -5.82 27.58
CA ASP A 233 -15.71 -6.47 27.88
C ASP A 233 -15.66 -8.00 27.74
N ALA A 234 -14.49 -8.57 27.44
CA ALA A 234 -14.30 -10.02 27.38
C ALA A 234 -13.99 -10.58 28.77
N PRO A 235 -14.65 -11.68 29.22
CA PRO A 235 -14.27 -12.35 30.45
C PRO A 235 -12.80 -12.75 30.37
N VAL A 236 -11.99 -12.32 31.33
CA VAL A 236 -10.62 -12.82 31.50
C VAL A 236 -10.72 -14.33 31.67
N PRO A 237 -10.12 -15.16 30.80
CA PRO A 237 -10.12 -16.60 31.02
C PRO A 237 -9.44 -16.87 32.36
N THR A 238 -10.18 -17.41 33.32
CA THR A 238 -9.62 -17.82 34.60
C THR A 238 -8.63 -18.95 34.32
N PRO A 239 -7.37 -18.86 34.78
CA PRO A 239 -6.42 -19.96 34.63
C PRO A 239 -7.04 -21.22 35.26
N SER A 240 -7.25 -22.27 34.47
CA SER A 240 -7.66 -23.56 35.00
C SER A 240 -6.55 -24.06 35.94
N ALA A 241 -6.87 -24.24 37.22
CA ALA A 241 -5.95 -24.82 38.19
C ALA A 241 -5.41 -26.17 37.65
N PRO A 242 -4.13 -26.49 37.88
CA PRO A 242 -3.57 -27.76 37.45
C PRO A 242 -4.37 -28.89 38.11
N ALA A 243 -4.88 -29.81 37.28
CA ALA A 243 -5.54 -31.01 37.76
C ALA A 243 -4.59 -31.76 38.71
N ALA A 244 -5.00 -31.92 39.97
CA ALA A 244 -4.33 -32.81 40.90
C ALA A 244 -4.37 -34.22 40.28
N LYS A 245 -3.20 -34.79 40.02
CA LYS A 245 -3.09 -36.18 39.60
C LYS A 245 -3.51 -37.09 40.77
N PRO A 246 -4.22 -38.20 40.49
CA PRO A 246 -4.59 -39.20 41.50
C PRO A 246 -3.37 -39.88 42.11
#